data_AF-A0A7G2LT59-F1
#
_entry.id   AF-A0A7G2LT59-F1
#
_cell.length_a   1.000
_cell.length_b   1.000
_cell.length_c   1.000
_cell.angle_alpha   90.00
_cell.angle_beta   90.00
_cell.angle_gamma   90.00
#
_symmetry.space_group_name_H-M   'P 1'
#
loop_
_entity.id
_entity.type
_entity.pdbx_description
1 polymer ?
#
loop_
_entity_poly.entity_id
_entity_poly.type
_entity_poly.pdbx_seq_one_letter_code
_entity_poly.pdbx_strand_id
1 'polypeptide(L)'
;MDTIFAQASAPGRAGVAVIRISGPRAFAIAEKITGKRPKGRESALRNLRGAEGEVIDQALMLSFPGPNSFTGEDVVELQVHGSIAVVRAMLSLLATLPETRMAEAG
;
A
#
# COMPACT_ATOMS: atom_id res chain seq x y z
N MET A 1 -9.11 2.48 -15.70
CA MET A 1 -9.18 1.40 -14.69
C MET A 1 -8.84 2.03 -13.36
N ASP A 2 -9.64 1.80 -12.34
CA ASP A 2 -9.40 2.41 -11.01
C ASP A 2 -8.20 1.76 -10.32
N THR A 3 -7.54 2.50 -9.45
CA THR A 3 -6.52 1.91 -8.56
C THR A 3 -7.21 1.30 -7.35
N ILE A 4 -6.99 0.00 -7.12
CA ILE A 4 -7.61 -0.76 -6.04
C ILE A 4 -6.64 -0.98 -4.89
N PHE A 5 -7.14 -1.13 -3.67
CA PHE A 5 -6.35 -1.52 -2.52
C PHE A 5 -7.09 -2.46 -1.57
N ALA A 6 -6.34 -3.31 -0.87
CA ALA A 6 -6.87 -4.19 0.19
C ALA A 6 -5.76 -4.71 1.11
N GLN A 7 -6.15 -5.21 2.28
CA GLN A 7 -5.29 -6.08 3.07
C GLN A 7 -5.17 -7.43 2.33
N ALA A 8 -3.97 -7.76 1.87
CA ALA A 8 -3.67 -9.00 1.14
C ALA A 8 -3.31 -10.18 2.07
N SER A 9 -2.89 -9.90 3.30
CA SER A 9 -2.69 -10.93 4.33
C SER A 9 -3.99 -11.22 5.09
N ALA A 10 -4.04 -12.33 5.83
CA ALA A 10 -5.18 -12.68 6.66
C ALA A 10 -5.50 -11.58 7.70
N PRO A 11 -6.79 -11.29 7.97
CA PRO A 11 -7.18 -10.32 8.99
C PRO A 11 -6.86 -10.85 10.39
N GLY A 12 -6.51 -9.94 11.31
CA GLY A 12 -6.20 -10.27 12.71
C GLY A 12 -4.92 -9.61 13.20
N ARG A 13 -4.49 -9.98 14.41
CA ARG A 13 -3.21 -9.55 14.96
C ARG A 13 -2.09 -10.43 14.40
N ALA A 14 -1.04 -9.81 13.89
CA ALA A 14 0.15 -10.49 13.38
C ALA A 14 1.39 -9.63 13.60
N GLY A 15 2.59 -10.19 13.40
CA GLY A 15 3.82 -9.40 13.35
C GLY A 15 3.82 -8.43 12.15
N VAL A 16 3.32 -8.90 11.00
CA VAL A 16 3.25 -8.15 9.75
C VAL A 16 1.87 -8.31 9.11
N ALA A 17 1.35 -7.25 8.51
CA ALA A 17 0.24 -7.29 7.58
C ALA A 17 0.67 -6.72 6.23
N VAL A 18 0.16 -7.29 5.14
CA VAL A 18 0.45 -6.81 3.77
C VAL A 18 -0.76 -6.05 3.26
N ILE A 19 -0.56 -4.78 2.90
CA ILE A 19 -1.54 -3.97 2.18
C ILE A 19 -1.06 -3.84 0.74
N ARG A 20 -1.90 -4.27 -0.21
CA ARG A 20 -1.60 -4.20 -1.64
C ARG A 20 -2.37 -3.06 -2.28
N ILE A 21 -1.70 -2.33 -3.16
CA ILE A 21 -2.26 -1.28 -4.01
C ILE A 21 -1.94 -1.66 -5.46
N SER A 22 -2.94 -1.76 -6.34
CA SER A 22 -2.80 -2.15 -7.75
C SER A 22 -3.50 -1.17 -8.66
N GLY A 23 -2.85 -0.78 -9.74
CA GLY A 23 -3.46 0.02 -10.80
C GLY A 23 -2.61 1.22 -11.22
N PRO A 24 -3.13 2.05 -12.14
CA PRO A 24 -2.34 3.07 -12.83
C PRO A 24 -1.74 4.15 -11.91
N ARG A 25 -2.22 4.29 -10.67
CA ARG A 25 -1.72 5.27 -9.71
C ARG A 25 -1.05 4.66 -8.48
N ALA A 26 -0.79 3.34 -8.47
CA ALA A 26 -0.17 2.66 -7.34
C ALA A 26 1.17 3.31 -6.94
N PHE A 27 2.02 3.65 -7.92
CA PHE A 27 3.31 4.30 -7.66
C PHE A 27 3.18 5.75 -7.18
N ALA A 28 2.27 6.53 -7.78
CA ALA A 28 2.03 7.91 -7.34
C ALA A 28 1.49 7.95 -5.90
N ILE A 29 0.59 7.03 -5.55
CA ILE A 29 0.08 6.88 -4.18
C ILE A 29 1.21 6.51 -3.22
N ALA A 30 2.06 5.55 -3.59
CA ALA A 30 3.18 5.15 -2.76
C ALA A 30 4.17 6.29 -2.52
N GLU A 31 4.49 7.07 -3.55
CA GLU A 31 5.34 8.27 -3.44
C GLU A 31 4.68 9.35 -2.58
N LYS A 32 3.36 9.55 -2.68
CA LYS A 32 2.62 10.47 -1.82
C LYS A 32 2.69 10.09 -0.33
N ILE A 33 2.56 8.79 -0.02
CA ILE A 33 2.56 8.28 1.37
C ILE A 33 3.97 8.22 1.96
N THR A 34 4.99 7.94 1.13
CA THR A 34 6.35 7.62 1.61
C THR A 34 7.42 8.64 1.24
N GLY A 35 7.08 9.62 0.40
CA GLY A 35 8.00 10.57 -0.23
C GLY A 35 8.84 9.98 -1.38
N LYS A 36 9.17 8.69 -1.34
CA LYS A 36 9.96 8.02 -2.39
C LYS A 36 9.74 6.51 -2.41
N ARG A 37 9.47 5.97 -3.60
CA ARG A 37 9.43 4.52 -3.83
C ARG A 37 10.79 3.88 -4.19
N PRO A 38 11.02 2.59 -3.86
CA PRO A 38 12.17 1.86 -4.38
C PRO A 38 12.00 1.61 -5.88
N LYS A 39 13.08 1.16 -6.53
CA LYS A 39 12.98 0.72 -7.92
C LYS A 39 12.13 -0.55 -7.99
N GLY A 40 11.76 -0.92 -9.21
CA GLY A 40 10.99 -2.15 -9.43
C GLY A 40 11.74 -3.38 -8.91
N ARG A 41 11.03 -4.22 -8.17
CA ARG A 41 11.52 -5.46 -7.51
C ARG A 41 12.58 -5.22 -6.43
N GLU A 42 12.68 -4.00 -5.93
CA GLU A 42 13.47 -3.68 -4.75
C GLU A 42 12.55 -3.37 -3.55
N SER A 43 13.09 -3.56 -2.35
CA SER A 43 12.43 -3.16 -1.11
C SER A 43 13.13 -1.96 -0.48
N ALA A 44 12.38 -1.16 0.28
CA ALA A 44 12.97 -0.14 1.13
C ALA A 44 12.13 0.11 2.38
N LEU A 45 12.80 0.42 3.49
CA LEU A 45 12.15 0.87 4.72
C LEU A 45 11.67 2.32 4.54
N ARG A 46 10.41 2.59 4.85
CA ARG A 46 9.79 3.91 4.70
C ARG A 46 8.87 4.23 5.87
N ASN A 47 8.81 5.50 6.22
CA ASN A 47 7.73 6.01 7.06
C ASN A 47 6.50 6.21 6.16
N LEU A 48 5.37 5.68 6.59
CA LEU A 48 4.08 5.86 5.96
C LEU A 48 3.39 7.05 6.62
N ARG A 49 3.10 8.10 5.84
CA ARG A 49 2.54 9.34 6.37
C ARG A 49 1.07 9.50 6.01
N GLY A 50 0.30 10.00 6.97
CA GLY A 50 -1.09 10.37 6.76
C GLY A 50 -1.24 11.73 6.08
N ALA A 51 -2.48 12.21 6.04
CA ALA A 51 -2.84 13.42 5.31
C ALA A 51 -2.25 14.71 5.92
N GLU A 52 -2.00 14.72 7.23
CA GLU A 52 -1.41 15.86 7.95
C GLU A 52 0.11 15.71 8.14
N GLY A 53 0.70 14.65 7.57
CA GLY A 53 2.15 14.38 7.62
C GLY A 53 2.58 13.56 8.84
N GLU A 54 1.65 13.18 9.71
CA GLU A 54 1.84 12.30 10.84
C GLU A 54 2.32 10.92 10.38
N VAL A 55 3.23 10.29 11.13
CA VAL A 55 3.70 8.94 10.80
C VAL A 55 2.68 7.94 11.34
N ILE A 56 2.07 7.18 10.44
CA ILE A 56 1.15 6.09 10.77
C ILE A 56 1.94 4.83 11.15
N ASP A 57 2.98 4.52 10.36
CA ASP A 57 3.83 3.36 10.59
C ASP A 57 5.20 3.50 9.91
N GLN A 58 6.15 2.65 10.28
CA GLN A 58 7.37 2.42 9.52
C GLN A 58 7.34 0.99 8.96
N ALA A 59 7.38 0.87 7.63
CA ALA A 59 7.08 -0.37 6.92
C ALA A 59 8.08 -0.66 5.81
N LEU A 60 8.23 -1.94 5.46
CA LEU A 60 8.87 -2.32 4.21
C LEU A 60 7.90 -2.07 3.06
N MET A 61 8.40 -1.43 2.01
CA MET A 61 7.65 -1.20 0.78
C MET A 61 8.32 -1.91 -0.38
N LEU A 62 7.53 -2.59 -1.19
CA LEU A 62 7.96 -3.25 -2.43
C LEU A 62 7.21 -2.63 -3.60
N SER A 63 7.86 -2.56 -4.76
CA SER A 63 7.26 -2.04 -5.99
C SER A 63 7.41 -3.06 -7.12
N PHE A 64 6.33 -3.35 -7.82
CA PHE A 64 6.29 -4.32 -8.93
C PHE A 64 5.73 -3.62 -10.17
N PRO A 65 6.59 -3.21 -11.12
CA PRO A 65 6.14 -2.63 -12.37
C PRO A 65 5.40 -3.65 -13.24
N GLY A 66 4.29 -3.24 -13.82
CA GLY A 66 3.58 -4.01 -14.85
C GLY A 66 4.45 -4.20 -16.11
N PRO A 67 4.19 -5.21 -16.95
CA PRO A 67 3.16 -6.26 -16.81
C PRO A 67 3.57 -7.39 -15.85
N ASN A 68 4.77 -7.33 -15.30
CA ASN A 68 5.39 -8.41 -14.55
C ASN A 68 5.09 -8.28 -13.04
N SER A 69 3.80 -8.22 -12.70
CA SER A 69 3.25 -8.09 -11.35
C SER A 69 2.10 -9.08 -11.14
N PHE A 70 1.56 -9.17 -9.92
CA PHE A 70 0.46 -10.08 -9.61
C PHE A 70 -0.82 -9.85 -10.43
N THR A 71 -1.16 -8.58 -10.68
CA THR A 71 -2.38 -8.19 -11.43
C THR A 71 -2.10 -7.86 -12.89
N GLY A 72 -0.83 -7.82 -13.30
CA GLY A 72 -0.41 -7.28 -14.60
C GLY A 72 -0.33 -5.76 -14.65
N GLU A 73 -0.75 -5.05 -13.60
CA GLU A 73 -0.64 -3.59 -13.48
C GLU A 73 0.55 -3.18 -12.61
N ASP A 74 0.78 -1.89 -12.40
CA ASP A 74 1.70 -1.45 -11.35
C ASP A 74 1.15 -1.82 -9.98
N VAL A 75 1.98 -2.48 -9.16
CA VAL A 75 1.61 -2.94 -7.82
C VAL A 75 2.61 -2.42 -6.79
N VAL A 76 2.09 -1.98 -5.65
CA VAL A 76 2.86 -1.67 -4.44
C VAL A 76 2.35 -2.54 -3.30
N GLU A 77 3.28 -3.09 -2.53
CA GLU A 77 2.98 -3.79 -1.29
C GLU A 77 3.63 -3.06 -0.12
N LEU A 78 2.81 -2.76 0.89
CA LEU A 78 3.22 -2.18 2.16
C LEU A 78 3.15 -3.29 3.21
N GLN A 79 4.31 -3.72 3.71
CA GLN A 79 4.42 -4.67 4.81
C GLN A 79 4.50 -3.90 6.12
N VAL A 80 3.31 -3.58 6.65
CA VAL A 80 3.12 -2.80 7.87
C VAL A 80 3.15 -3.70 9.10
N HIS A 81 3.33 -3.12 10.28
CA HIS A 81 3.10 -3.85 11.52
C HIS A 81 1.67 -4.40 11.55
N GLY A 82 1.51 -5.67 11.91
CA GLY A 82 0.21 -6.38 11.88
C GLY A 82 -0.75 -6.00 13.02
N SER A 83 -0.71 -4.74 13.47
CA SER A 83 -1.70 -4.21 14.40
C SER A 83 -2.98 -3.83 13.67
N ILE A 84 -4.13 -4.15 14.26
CA ILE A 84 -5.45 -3.81 13.68
C ILE A 84 -5.59 -2.30 13.49
N ALA A 85 -5.01 -1.49 14.38
CA ALA A 85 -5.04 -0.03 14.30
C ALA A 85 -4.27 0.50 13.08
N VAL A 86 -3.05 0.01 12.85
CA VAL A 86 -2.23 0.41 11.70
C VAL A 86 -2.91 0.03 10.39
N VAL A 87 -3.40 -1.21 10.27
CA VAL A 87 -4.09 -1.66 9.04
C VAL A 87 -5.32 -0.80 8.76
N ARG A 88 -6.15 -0.52 9.78
CA ARG A 88 -7.32 0.34 9.63
C ARG A 88 -6.94 1.77 9.25
N ALA A 89 -5.93 2.35 9.89
CA ALA A 89 -5.46 3.70 9.57
C ALA A 89 -4.99 3.80 8.11
N MET A 90 -4.24 2.81 7.64
CA MET A 90 -3.77 2.76 6.25
C MET A 90 -4.91 2.58 5.24
N LEU A 91 -5.87 1.67 5.50
CA LEU A 91 -7.02 1.48 4.62
C LEU A 91 -7.91 2.72 4.57
N SER A 92 -8.13 3.38 5.72
CA SER A 92 -8.85 4.65 5.79
C SER A 92 -8.13 5.76 5.02
N LEU A 93 -6.80 5.88 5.18
CA LEU A 93 -6.01 6.85 4.41
C LEU A 93 -6.17 6.62 2.91
N LEU A 94 -6.00 5.38 2.44
CA LEU A 94 -6.12 5.03 1.03
C LEU A 94 -7.54 5.33 0.50
N ALA A 95 -8.58 5.12 1.29
CA ALA A 95 -9.95 5.43 0.91
C ALA A 95 -10.23 6.93 0.70
N THR A 96 -9.40 7.82 1.27
CA THR A 96 -9.54 9.28 1.07
C THR A 96 -8.84 9.80 -0.17
N LEU A 97 -8.02 8.98 -0.83
CA LEU A 97 -7.30 9.40 -2.03
C LEU A 97 -8.28 9.45 -3.23
N PRO A 98 -8.13 10.43 -4.14
CA PRO A 98 -8.98 10.53 -5.33
C PRO A 98 -8.79 9.28 -6.19
N GLU A 99 -9.78 8.82 -6.95
CA GLU A 99 -9.73 7.68 -7.93
C GLU A 99 -9.10 6.37 -7.41
N THR A 100 -9.23 6.13 -6.10
CA THR A 100 -8.93 4.84 -5.46
C THR A 100 -10.20 4.23 -4.91
N ARG A 101 -10.27 2.90 -4.88
CA ARG A 101 -11.34 2.16 -4.20
C ARG A 101 -10.83 0.92 -3.52
N MET A 102 -11.60 0.39 -2.58
CA MET A 102 -11.31 -0.91 -2.00
C MET A 102 -11.49 -2.01 -3.07
N ALA A 103 -10.61 -3.01 -3.06
CA ALA A 103 -10.76 -4.18 -3.92
C ALA A 103 -11.98 -5.00 -3.47
N GLU A 104 -12.70 -5.56 -4.44
CA GLU A 104 -13.76 -6.54 -4.20
C GLU A 104 -13.15 -7.93 -4.04
N ALA A 105 -13.91 -8.86 -3.44
CA ALA A 105 -13.49 -10.25 -3.37
C ALA A 105 -13.29 -10.82 -4.79
N GLY A 106 -12.10 -11.37 -5.04
CA GLY A 106 -11.73 -12.01 -6.30
C GLY A 106 -12.05 -13.49 -6.35
#